data_AF-A0A0R3TPI0-F1
#
_entry.id   AF-A0A0R3TPI0-F1
#
_cell.length_a   1.000
_cell.length_b   1.000
_cell.length_c   1.000
_cell.angle_alpha   90.00
_cell.angle_beta   90.00
_cell.angle_gamma   90.00
#
_symmetry.space_group_name_H-M   'P 1'
#
loop_
_entity.id
_entity.type
_entity.pdbx_description
1 polymer ?
#
loop_
_entity_poly.entity_id
_entity_poly.type
_entity_poly.pdbx_seq_one_letter_code
_entity_poly.pdbx_strand_id
1 'polypeptide(L)'
;MYLAQLSSKKLLPIFSSQIRGKKFHPVWWDPHSLNDYDNLSKGHPSVQEQWDSEWASTEIVPRELKAFDINRLPNNLIARNKRIPVPVLHDNEKTLFYQRRLFGIYGLKSGVNPCEMFDSYEELEREEKLKKLIEPDVEEFKRTRAQEIEEEAKADSERIRKVKENLERLPEMMKKYQASQAKKFEAAKAMDEKRRQLLEDARDKFGYYVDHRDQKFLKMVEEKQEEEKLAKKATKKKK
;
A
#
# COMPACT_ATOMS: atom_id res chain seq x y z
N MET A 1 58.97 -21.63 -64.76
CA MET A 1 57.79 -22.37 -65.24
C MET A 1 56.59 -22.00 -64.38
N TYR A 2 55.50 -21.65 -65.05
CA TYR A 2 54.13 -21.40 -64.58
C TYR A 2 53.78 -20.09 -63.85
N LEU A 3 53.12 -19.25 -64.65
CA LEU A 3 52.18 -18.18 -64.34
C LEU A 3 50.93 -18.70 -63.62
N ALA A 4 50.32 -17.83 -62.80
CA ALA A 4 48.88 -17.65 -62.54
C ALA A 4 48.70 -16.98 -61.16
N GLN A 5 47.72 -16.15 -60.82
CA GLN A 5 46.75 -15.33 -61.53
C GLN A 5 46.09 -14.48 -60.42
N LEU A 6 45.65 -13.27 -60.76
CA LEU A 6 44.89 -12.33 -59.93
C LEU A 6 43.69 -12.96 -59.20
N SER A 7 43.30 -12.44 -58.01
CA SER A 7 41.93 -11.95 -57.77
C SER A 7 41.64 -11.54 -56.31
N SER A 8 40.87 -10.44 -56.19
CA SER A 8 39.84 -10.15 -55.18
C SER A 8 40.21 -9.61 -53.78
N LYS A 9 40.17 -8.27 -53.70
CA LYS A 9 39.30 -7.44 -52.84
C LYS A 9 38.91 -7.99 -51.45
N LYS A 10 39.28 -7.22 -50.41
CA LYS A 10 38.37 -6.67 -49.37
C LYS A 10 39.14 -5.68 -48.48
N LEU A 11 39.01 -4.38 -48.77
CA LEU A 11 39.34 -3.31 -47.83
C LEU A 11 38.23 -3.25 -46.77
N LEU A 12 38.61 -3.35 -45.50
CA LEU A 12 37.71 -3.14 -44.37
C LEU A 12 37.46 -1.63 -44.17
N PRO A 13 36.27 -1.24 -43.68
CA PRO A 13 35.83 0.15 -43.67
C PRO A 13 36.57 0.97 -42.61
N ILE A 14 36.99 2.17 -43.02
CA ILE A 14 37.45 3.24 -42.13
C ILE A 14 36.22 3.74 -41.37
N PHE A 15 36.20 3.52 -40.05
CA PHE A 15 35.25 4.19 -39.16
C PHE A 15 35.58 5.69 -39.13
N SER A 16 34.84 6.51 -39.88
CA SER A 16 34.85 7.96 -39.70
C SER A 16 33.97 8.33 -38.51
N SER A 17 34.59 8.54 -37.34
CA SER A 17 33.91 9.18 -36.22
C SER A 17 33.68 10.65 -36.57
N GLN A 18 32.46 11.01 -36.94
CA GLN A 18 32.05 12.43 -37.02
C GLN A 18 32.01 13.00 -35.59
N ILE A 19 33.05 13.74 -35.22
CA ILE A 19 33.08 14.59 -34.03
C ILE A 19 32.04 15.69 -34.25
N ARG A 20 30.90 15.65 -33.53
CA ARG A 20 29.95 16.77 -33.48
C ARG A 20 30.64 17.95 -32.78
N GLY A 21 31.11 18.92 -33.56
CA GLY A 21 31.56 20.21 -33.04
C GLY A 21 30.43 20.91 -32.30
N LYS A 22 30.67 21.28 -31.04
CA LYS A 22 29.81 22.17 -30.27
C LYS A 22 29.77 23.52 -30.98
N LYS A 23 28.59 23.96 -31.43
CA LYS A 23 28.40 25.32 -31.92
C LYS A 23 28.44 26.27 -30.72
N PHE A 24 29.53 27.00 -30.58
CA PHE A 24 29.59 28.20 -29.76
C PHE A 24 28.72 29.27 -30.43
N HIS A 25 27.72 29.79 -29.72
CA HIS A 25 27.09 31.06 -30.07
C HIS A 25 27.83 32.16 -29.29
N PRO A 26 28.55 33.07 -29.97
CA PRO A 26 28.98 34.31 -29.34
C PRO A 26 27.79 35.28 -29.33
N VAL A 27 27.88 36.33 -28.54
CA VAL A 27 26.89 37.41 -28.34
C VAL A 27 25.82 37.09 -27.28
N TRP A 28 26.27 37.06 -26.04
CA TRP A 28 25.45 37.43 -24.90
C TRP A 28 25.53 38.96 -24.74
N TRP A 29 24.35 39.55 -24.57
CA TRP A 29 24.02 40.56 -23.56
C TRP A 29 24.74 41.92 -23.63
N ASP A 30 23.99 42.93 -24.05
CA ASP A 30 24.30 44.34 -23.77
C ASP A 30 23.15 44.89 -22.89
N PRO A 31 23.31 45.04 -21.57
CA PRO A 31 22.21 45.27 -20.64
C PRO A 31 21.72 46.73 -20.55
N HIS A 32 22.16 47.62 -21.45
CA HIS A 32 21.89 49.07 -21.34
C HIS A 32 21.41 49.78 -22.63
N SER A 33 20.91 49.07 -23.65
CA SER A 33 20.28 49.74 -24.80
C SER A 33 18.87 50.25 -24.45
N LEU A 34 18.77 51.55 -24.15
CA LEU A 34 17.53 52.25 -23.80
C LEU A 34 16.59 52.53 -25.00
N ASN A 35 16.70 51.78 -26.11
CA ASN A 35 15.95 52.01 -27.35
C ASN A 35 15.09 50.82 -27.82
N ASP A 36 14.89 49.80 -27.00
CA ASP A 36 14.08 48.64 -27.36
C ASP A 36 12.58 48.85 -27.12
N TYR A 37 12.03 49.94 -27.67
CA TYR A 37 10.57 50.14 -27.76
C TYR A 37 9.93 49.18 -28.81
N ASP A 38 10.74 48.67 -29.73
CA ASP A 38 10.31 47.75 -30.80
C ASP A 38 10.22 46.27 -30.37
N ASN A 39 10.86 45.88 -29.25
CA ASN A 39 10.84 44.49 -28.76
C ASN A 39 9.68 44.18 -27.79
N LEU A 40 8.92 45.18 -27.34
CA LEU A 40 7.76 45.00 -26.45
C LEU A 40 6.40 44.95 -27.17
N SER A 41 6.31 45.42 -28.43
CA SER A 41 5.03 45.52 -29.16
C SER A 41 4.85 44.53 -30.31
N LYS A 42 5.86 43.71 -30.60
CA LYS A 42 5.71 42.51 -31.43
C LYS A 42 5.91 41.26 -30.57
N GLY A 43 5.11 41.18 -29.51
CA GLY A 43 4.83 39.88 -28.91
C GLY A 43 4.36 38.96 -30.03
N HIS A 44 4.78 37.69 -30.01
CA HIS A 44 4.20 36.68 -30.89
C HIS A 44 2.68 36.88 -30.97
N PRO A 45 2.05 36.72 -32.15
CA PRO A 45 0.61 36.89 -32.26
C PRO A 45 -0.04 36.12 -31.11
N SER A 46 -1.08 36.70 -30.49
CA SER A 46 -1.80 35.98 -29.44
C SER A 46 -2.16 34.58 -29.97
N VAL A 47 -2.21 33.57 -29.09
CA VAL A 47 -2.48 32.19 -29.53
C VAL A 47 -3.74 32.12 -30.42
N GLN A 48 -4.74 32.96 -30.12
CA GLN A 48 -5.91 33.18 -30.98
C GLN A 48 -5.57 33.77 -32.35
N GLU A 49 -4.82 34.88 -32.44
CA GLU A 49 -4.45 35.48 -33.74
C GLU A 49 -3.53 34.59 -34.57
N GLN A 50 -2.68 33.80 -33.91
CA GLN A 50 -1.86 32.77 -34.53
C GLN A 50 -2.76 31.68 -35.12
N TRP A 51 -3.73 31.19 -34.36
CA TRP A 51 -4.75 30.27 -34.89
C TRP A 51 -5.56 30.90 -36.02
N ASP A 52 -6.08 32.11 -35.86
CA ASP A 52 -6.91 32.74 -36.90
C ASP A 52 -6.11 32.96 -38.20
N SER A 53 -4.83 33.32 -38.11
CA SER A 53 -3.94 33.38 -39.29
C SER A 53 -3.61 32.01 -39.87
N GLU A 54 -3.39 30.99 -39.04
CA GLU A 54 -3.17 29.60 -39.50
C GLU A 54 -4.42 29.07 -40.21
N TRP A 55 -5.61 29.36 -39.70
CA TRP A 55 -6.90 28.96 -40.28
C TRP A 55 -7.26 29.77 -41.54
N ALA A 56 -6.90 31.06 -41.58
CA ALA A 56 -7.11 31.89 -42.77
C ALA A 56 -6.10 31.58 -43.90
N SER A 57 -4.89 31.12 -43.57
CA SER A 57 -3.86 30.76 -44.55
C SER A 57 -3.94 29.31 -45.03
N THR A 58 -4.63 28.43 -44.28
CA THR A 58 -4.86 27.06 -44.72
C THR A 58 -6.06 26.98 -45.67
N GLU A 59 -5.80 26.98 -46.98
CA GLU A 59 -6.79 26.56 -47.99
C GLU A 59 -7.26 25.10 -47.76
N ILE A 60 -6.47 24.32 -47.01
CA ILE A 60 -6.66 22.88 -46.75
C ILE A 60 -6.69 22.64 -45.24
N VAL A 61 -7.84 22.15 -44.75
CA VAL A 61 -8.06 21.80 -43.33
C VAL A 61 -6.94 20.86 -42.82
N PRO A 62 -6.30 21.15 -41.66
CA PRO A 62 -5.30 20.30 -41.04
C PRO A 62 -5.76 18.84 -40.94
N ARG A 63 -4.85 17.88 -41.05
CA ARG A 63 -5.18 16.44 -41.11
C ARG A 63 -5.97 15.97 -39.89
N GLU A 64 -5.73 16.60 -38.74
CA GLU A 64 -6.35 16.35 -37.44
C GLU A 64 -7.82 16.80 -37.41
N LEU A 65 -8.17 17.82 -38.21
CA LEU A 65 -9.50 18.39 -38.33
C LEU A 65 -10.22 17.91 -39.60
N LYS A 66 -9.49 17.30 -40.54
CA LYS A 66 -10.05 16.68 -41.72
C LYS A 66 -10.85 15.45 -41.29
N ALA A 67 -12.13 15.41 -41.66
CA ALA A 67 -12.95 14.22 -41.44
C ALA A 67 -12.20 12.98 -41.93
N PHE A 68 -12.09 11.94 -41.09
CA PHE A 68 -11.44 10.69 -41.46
C PHE A 68 -11.97 10.20 -42.80
N ASP A 69 -11.08 9.73 -43.69
CA ASP A 69 -11.51 9.19 -44.99
C ASP A 69 -12.37 7.93 -44.78
N ILE A 70 -13.69 8.10 -44.92
CA ILE A 70 -14.69 7.06 -44.66
C ILE A 70 -14.86 6.14 -45.88
N ASN A 71 -14.25 6.47 -47.03
CA ASN A 71 -14.50 5.79 -48.30
C ASN A 71 -13.99 4.34 -48.34
N ARG A 72 -13.04 3.99 -47.46
CA ARG A 72 -12.47 2.62 -47.36
C ARG A 72 -13.06 1.78 -46.24
N LEU A 73 -14.01 2.32 -45.48
CA LEU A 73 -14.69 1.53 -44.45
C LEU A 73 -15.62 0.51 -45.10
N PRO A 74 -15.77 -0.70 -44.53
CA PRO A 74 -16.76 -1.64 -45.01
C PRO A 74 -18.18 -1.04 -44.90
N ASN A 75 -19.05 -1.39 -45.85
CA ASN A 75 -20.38 -0.79 -46.00
C ASN A 75 -21.22 -0.82 -44.71
N ASN A 76 -21.04 -1.84 -43.86
CA ASN A 76 -21.72 -1.94 -42.56
C ASN A 76 -21.28 -0.83 -41.57
N LEU A 77 -20.03 -0.38 -41.59
CA LEU A 77 -19.54 0.72 -40.76
C LEU A 77 -19.96 2.09 -41.34
N ILE A 78 -19.95 2.23 -42.67
CA ILE A 78 -20.47 3.43 -43.35
C ILE A 78 -21.97 3.60 -43.05
N ALA A 79 -22.75 2.52 -43.12
CA ALA A 79 -24.18 2.52 -42.80
C ALA A 79 -24.46 2.86 -41.33
N ARG A 80 -23.58 2.46 -40.40
CA ARG A 80 -23.69 2.85 -38.98
C ARG A 80 -23.48 4.34 -38.74
N ASN A 81 -22.72 5.02 -39.60
CA ASN A 81 -22.54 6.48 -39.51
C ASN A 81 -23.77 7.24 -40.07
N LYS A 82 -24.46 6.63 -41.04
CA LYS A 82 -25.72 7.15 -41.62
C LYS A 82 -26.96 6.70 -40.83
N ARG A 83 -26.84 6.54 -39.51
CA ARG A 83 -28.02 6.22 -38.71
C ARG A 83 -28.98 7.41 -38.75
N ILE A 84 -30.20 7.13 -39.16
CA ILE A 84 -31.30 8.08 -39.12
C ILE A 84 -31.72 8.18 -37.65
N PRO A 85 -31.89 9.40 -37.10
CA PRO A 85 -32.42 9.57 -35.76
C PRO A 85 -33.76 8.84 -35.66
N VAL A 86 -33.89 7.97 -34.66
CA VAL A 86 -35.16 7.29 -34.40
C VAL A 86 -36.10 8.31 -33.76
N PRO A 87 -37.33 8.50 -34.26
CA PRO A 87 -38.29 9.41 -33.62
C PRO A 87 -38.62 8.88 -32.22
N VAL A 88 -38.74 9.78 -31.25
CA VAL A 88 -39.16 9.46 -29.88
C VAL A 88 -40.67 9.17 -29.90
N LEU A 89 -41.06 7.91 -29.75
CA LEU A 89 -42.45 7.44 -29.86
C LEU A 89 -43.03 7.06 -28.49
N HIS A 90 -42.23 6.46 -27.63
CA HIS A 90 -42.68 5.89 -26.36
C HIS A 90 -42.30 6.76 -25.16
N ASP A 91 -43.02 6.61 -24.04
CA ASP A 91 -42.82 7.48 -22.86
C ASP A 91 -41.46 7.28 -22.18
N ASN A 92 -40.91 6.07 -22.23
CA ASN A 92 -39.54 5.77 -21.79
C ASN A 92 -38.46 6.41 -22.68
N GLU A 93 -38.79 6.80 -23.91
CA GLU A 93 -37.90 7.51 -24.83
C GLU A 93 -37.96 9.03 -24.61
N LYS A 94 -38.98 9.53 -23.90
CA LYS A 94 -39.11 10.94 -23.49
C LYS A 94 -38.27 11.27 -22.26
N THR A 95 -37.67 10.27 -21.61
CA THR A 95 -36.82 10.49 -20.43
C THR A 95 -35.54 11.24 -20.81
N LEU A 96 -35.11 12.20 -20.00
CA LEU A 96 -33.89 13.00 -20.23
C LEU A 96 -32.66 12.12 -20.50
N PHE A 97 -32.51 11.02 -19.77
CA PHE A 97 -31.43 10.06 -19.97
C PHE A 97 -31.40 9.47 -21.38
N TYR A 98 -32.56 9.10 -21.94
CA TYR A 98 -32.65 8.55 -23.29
C TYR A 98 -32.33 9.63 -24.34
N GLN A 99 -32.82 10.84 -24.13
CA GLN A 99 -32.59 11.98 -25.02
C GLN A 99 -31.10 12.41 -25.04
N ARG A 100 -30.44 12.48 -23.86
CA ARG A 100 -28.99 12.70 -23.74
C ARG A 100 -28.20 11.62 -24.51
N ARG A 101 -28.63 10.35 -24.40
CA ARG A 101 -28.03 9.24 -25.14
C ARG A 101 -28.23 9.37 -26.65
N LEU A 102 -29.44 9.73 -27.12
CA LEU A 102 -29.71 9.95 -28.53
C LEU A 102 -28.87 11.09 -29.11
N PHE A 103 -28.71 12.18 -28.38
CA PHE A 103 -27.86 13.28 -28.78
C PHE A 103 -26.38 12.90 -28.81
N GLY A 104 -25.90 12.09 -27.86
CA GLY A 104 -24.54 11.55 -27.92
C GLY A 104 -24.27 10.70 -29.16
N ILE A 105 -25.29 10.01 -29.70
CA ILE A 105 -25.15 9.14 -30.88
C ILE A 105 -25.35 9.91 -32.19
N TYR A 106 -26.35 10.79 -32.27
CA TYR A 106 -26.77 11.45 -33.51
C TYR A 106 -26.41 12.94 -33.57
N GLY A 107 -25.93 13.52 -32.48
CA GLY A 107 -25.68 14.95 -32.35
C GLY A 107 -26.94 15.78 -32.61
N LEU A 108 -26.77 16.94 -33.25
CA LEU A 108 -27.87 17.83 -33.62
C LEU A 108 -28.90 17.20 -34.57
N LYS A 109 -28.53 16.12 -35.29
CA LYS A 109 -29.47 15.39 -36.15
C LYS A 109 -30.55 14.68 -35.34
N SER A 110 -30.34 14.44 -34.04
CA SER A 110 -31.36 13.86 -33.15
C SER A 110 -32.62 14.73 -33.01
N GLY A 111 -32.54 16.03 -33.28
CA GLY A 111 -33.63 16.97 -33.04
C GLY A 111 -33.88 17.26 -31.56
N VAL A 112 -33.04 16.76 -30.65
CA VAL A 112 -33.13 17.07 -29.22
C VAL A 112 -32.48 18.42 -28.96
N ASN A 113 -33.13 19.25 -28.14
CA ASN A 113 -32.63 20.56 -27.74
C ASN A 113 -31.39 20.40 -26.82
N PRO A 114 -30.22 20.95 -27.17
CA PRO A 114 -29.01 20.83 -26.35
C PRO A 114 -29.15 21.53 -24.98
N CYS A 115 -29.99 22.55 -24.85
CA CYS A 115 -30.18 23.25 -23.57
C CYS A 115 -30.83 22.37 -22.50
N GLU A 116 -31.70 21.43 -22.90
CA GLU A 116 -32.40 20.50 -21.99
C GLU A 116 -31.49 19.36 -21.50
N MET A 117 -30.25 19.27 -22.01
CA MET A 117 -29.32 18.22 -21.62
C MET A 117 -28.53 18.56 -20.37
N PHE A 118 -28.46 19.82 -19.99
CA PHE A 118 -27.88 20.21 -18.73
C PHE A 118 -28.82 19.83 -17.59
N ASP A 119 -28.25 19.59 -16.41
CA ASP A 119 -29.05 19.32 -15.23
C ASP A 119 -29.84 20.57 -14.85
N SER A 120 -31.03 20.34 -14.29
CA SER A 120 -31.86 21.43 -13.81
C SER A 120 -31.24 22.10 -12.59
N TYR A 121 -31.62 23.34 -12.32
CA TYR A 121 -31.15 24.07 -11.14
C TYR A 121 -31.44 23.31 -9.83
N GLU A 122 -32.61 22.64 -9.75
CA GLU A 122 -33.00 21.83 -8.60
C GLU A 122 -32.13 20.58 -8.42
N GLU A 123 -31.72 19.95 -9.52
CA GLU A 123 -30.79 18.82 -9.50
C GLU A 123 -29.40 19.25 -9.04
N LEU A 124 -28.92 20.38 -9.56
CA LEU A 124 -27.62 20.94 -9.17
C LEU A 124 -27.59 21.28 -7.67
N GLU A 125 -28.64 21.94 -7.15
CA GLU A 125 -28.72 22.26 -5.72
C GLU A 125 -28.76 21.00 -4.85
N ARG A 126 -29.46 19.95 -5.30
CA ARG A 126 -29.50 18.65 -4.62
C ARG A 126 -28.13 17.99 -4.60
N GLU A 127 -27.43 17.98 -5.73
CA GLU A 127 -26.08 17.43 -5.84
C GLU A 127 -25.08 18.20 -4.97
N GLU A 128 -25.15 19.53 -4.93
CA GLU A 128 -24.31 20.35 -4.06
C GLU A 128 -24.55 20.04 -2.57
N LYS A 129 -25.81 19.86 -2.16
CA LYS A 129 -26.15 19.48 -0.78
C LYS A 129 -25.62 18.10 -0.44
N LEU A 130 -25.76 17.13 -1.34
CA LEU A 130 -25.23 15.78 -1.16
C LEU A 130 -23.70 15.80 -1.07
N LYS A 131 -23.04 16.56 -1.95
CA LYS A 131 -21.59 16.72 -1.95
C LYS A 131 -21.11 17.30 -0.62
N LYS A 132 -21.72 18.38 -0.12
CA LYS A 132 -21.37 18.99 1.18
C LYS A 132 -21.61 18.05 2.36
N LEU A 133 -22.56 17.12 2.26
CA LEU A 133 -22.86 16.16 3.32
C LEU A 133 -21.87 14.98 3.34
N ILE A 134 -21.47 14.50 2.16
CA ILE A 134 -20.65 13.29 2.01
C ILE A 134 -19.16 13.63 1.98
N GLU A 135 -18.80 14.72 1.29
CA GLU A 135 -17.44 15.15 1.07
C GLU A 135 -17.14 16.36 1.97
N PRO A 136 -16.35 16.19 3.05
CA PRO A 136 -15.92 17.31 3.86
C PRO A 136 -15.00 18.23 3.08
N ASP A 137 -14.83 19.46 3.55
CA ASP A 137 -13.88 20.37 2.95
C ASP A 137 -12.44 19.84 3.06
N VAL A 138 -11.60 20.18 2.08
CA VAL A 138 -10.23 19.68 1.99
C VAL A 138 -9.42 20.12 3.21
N GLU A 139 -9.68 21.32 3.75
CA GLU A 139 -9.01 21.78 4.97
C GLU A 139 -9.43 21.00 6.20
N GLU A 140 -10.73 20.72 6.36
CA GLU A 140 -11.26 19.95 7.47
C GLU A 140 -10.69 18.53 7.45
N PHE A 141 -10.67 17.89 6.27
CA PHE A 141 -10.06 16.58 6.08
C PHE A 141 -8.58 16.55 6.46
N LYS A 142 -7.81 17.59 6.10
CA LYS A 142 -6.40 17.69 6.49
C LYS A 142 -6.23 17.82 7.99
N ARG A 143 -7.09 18.61 8.66
CA ARG A 143 -7.04 18.82 10.11
C ARG A 143 -7.39 17.54 10.86
N THR A 144 -8.46 16.85 10.48
CA THR A 144 -8.84 15.57 11.10
C THR A 144 -7.74 14.54 10.91
N ARG A 145 -7.17 14.44 9.70
CA ARG A 145 -6.07 13.51 9.44
C ARG A 145 -4.82 13.81 10.25
N ALA A 146 -4.47 15.09 10.42
CA ALA A 146 -3.34 15.48 11.27
C ALA A 146 -3.58 15.10 12.74
N GLN A 147 -4.79 15.31 13.25
CA GLN A 147 -5.17 14.93 14.61
C GLN A 147 -5.08 13.42 14.82
N GLU A 148 -5.60 12.61 13.90
CA GLU A 148 -5.49 11.14 13.95
C GLU A 148 -4.02 10.67 14.03
N ILE A 149 -3.14 11.26 13.22
CA ILE A 149 -1.71 10.93 13.21
C ILE A 149 -1.06 11.30 14.55
N GLU A 150 -1.41 12.45 15.13
CA GLU A 150 -0.88 12.85 16.43
C GLU A 150 -1.36 11.94 17.56
N GLU A 151 -2.63 11.52 17.54
CA GLU A 151 -3.18 10.60 18.53
C GLU A 151 -2.55 9.21 18.43
N GLU A 152 -2.37 8.69 17.21
CA GLU A 152 -1.70 7.42 16.96
C GLU A 152 -0.24 7.47 17.45
N ALA A 153 0.49 8.55 17.12
CA ALA A 153 1.85 8.75 17.58
C ALA A 153 1.96 8.83 19.11
N LYS A 154 1.00 9.48 19.78
CA LYS A 154 0.93 9.53 21.25
C LYS A 154 0.69 8.13 21.82
N ALA A 155 -0.29 7.39 21.30
CA ALA A 155 -0.60 6.03 21.75
C ALA A 155 0.59 5.08 21.58
N ASP A 156 1.31 5.17 20.45
CA ASP A 156 2.51 4.38 20.22
C ASP A 156 3.65 4.76 21.14
N SER A 157 3.85 6.05 21.40
CA SER A 157 4.88 6.51 22.34
C SER A 157 4.63 5.97 23.76
N GLU A 158 3.37 5.96 24.21
CA GLU A 158 2.99 5.41 25.51
C GLU A 158 3.18 3.89 25.57
N ARG A 159 2.83 3.19 24.49
CA ARG A 159 3.05 1.74 24.35
C ARG A 159 4.54 1.42 24.44
N ILE A 160 5.37 2.14 23.71
CA ILE A 160 6.84 1.98 23.74
C ILE A 160 7.37 2.28 25.14
N ARG A 161 6.87 3.32 25.82
CA ARG A 161 7.27 3.64 27.19
C ARG A 161 6.96 2.50 28.16
N LYS A 162 5.75 1.96 28.12
CA LYS A 162 5.33 0.80 28.93
C LYS A 162 6.20 -0.44 28.66
N VAL A 163 6.51 -0.70 27.39
CA VAL A 163 7.41 -1.82 27.02
C VAL A 163 8.80 -1.61 27.60
N LYS A 164 9.37 -0.40 27.52
CA LYS A 164 10.69 -0.08 28.12
C LYS A 164 10.70 -0.29 29.63
N GLU A 165 9.70 0.24 30.34
CA GLU A 165 9.56 0.04 31.80
C GLU A 165 9.47 -1.45 32.18
N ASN A 166 8.78 -2.26 31.37
CA ASN A 166 8.70 -3.70 31.59
C ASN A 166 10.01 -4.43 31.27
N LEU A 167 10.73 -4.02 30.22
CA LEU A 167 12.04 -4.57 29.87
C LEU A 167 13.08 -4.29 30.96
N GLU A 168 13.02 -3.12 31.60
CA GLU A 168 13.90 -2.78 32.74
C GLU A 168 13.64 -3.69 33.96
N ARG A 169 12.37 -4.08 34.20
CA ARG A 169 11.98 -4.98 35.30
C ARG A 169 12.22 -6.46 34.99
N LEU A 170 12.37 -6.82 33.72
CA LEU A 170 12.48 -8.20 33.26
C LEU A 170 13.66 -8.98 33.90
N PRO A 171 14.90 -8.44 34.01
CA PRO A 171 16.04 -9.18 34.56
C PRO A 171 15.81 -9.62 36.00
N GLU A 172 15.20 -8.76 36.83
CA GLU A 172 14.88 -9.10 38.22
C GLU A 172 13.81 -10.20 38.30
N MET A 173 12.77 -10.11 37.46
CA MET A 173 11.75 -11.14 37.37
C MET A 173 12.33 -12.49 36.91
N MET A 174 13.22 -12.48 35.92
CA MET A 174 13.92 -13.68 35.44
C MET A 174 14.76 -14.32 36.54
N LYS A 175 15.52 -13.55 37.31
CA LYS A 175 16.28 -14.05 38.46
C LYS A 175 15.37 -14.71 39.50
N LYS A 176 14.26 -14.06 39.85
CA LYS A 176 13.26 -14.62 40.79
C LYS A 176 12.66 -15.92 40.26
N TYR A 177 12.34 -15.97 38.97
CA TYR A 177 11.81 -17.16 38.32
C TYR A 177 12.80 -18.33 38.33
N GLN A 178 14.05 -18.09 37.93
CA GLN A 178 15.10 -19.10 37.95
C GLN A 178 15.35 -19.63 39.36
N ALA A 179 15.41 -18.75 40.36
CA ALA A 179 15.55 -19.14 41.76
C ALA A 179 14.37 -20.00 42.26
N SER A 180 13.14 -19.68 41.83
CA SER A 180 11.95 -20.49 42.13
C SER A 180 12.03 -21.87 41.48
N GLN A 181 12.46 -21.95 40.21
CA GLN A 181 12.64 -23.23 39.51
C GLN A 181 13.73 -24.10 40.14
N ALA A 182 14.87 -23.51 40.52
CA ALA A 182 15.94 -24.22 41.23
C ALA A 182 15.43 -24.81 42.55
N LYS A 183 14.72 -24.03 43.36
CA LYS A 183 14.10 -24.50 44.62
C LYS A 183 13.11 -25.64 44.40
N LYS A 184 12.29 -25.56 43.35
CA LYS A 184 11.34 -26.63 43.01
C LYS A 184 12.07 -27.91 42.61
N PHE A 185 13.15 -27.79 41.84
CA PHE A 185 13.95 -28.93 41.41
C PHE A 185 14.69 -29.59 42.57
N GLU A 186 15.30 -28.80 43.47
CA GLU A 186 15.93 -29.29 44.69
C GLU A 186 14.93 -29.98 45.61
N ALA A 187 13.74 -29.40 45.79
CA ALA A 187 12.68 -30.01 46.59
C ALA A 187 12.19 -31.33 45.98
N ALA A 188 12.04 -31.41 44.66
CA ALA A 188 11.69 -32.65 43.97
C ALA A 188 12.75 -33.74 44.16
N LYS A 189 14.03 -33.38 43.96
CA LYS A 189 15.16 -34.30 44.19
C LYS A 189 15.21 -34.81 45.63
N ALA A 190 15.09 -33.93 46.61
CA ALA A 190 15.09 -34.32 48.02
C ALA A 190 13.90 -35.24 48.37
N MET A 191 12.74 -35.06 47.73
CA MET A 191 11.60 -35.96 47.90
C MET A 191 11.82 -37.33 47.25
N ASP A 192 12.43 -37.36 46.06
CA ASP A 192 12.78 -38.61 45.38
C ASP A 192 13.87 -39.39 46.13
N GLU A 193 14.87 -38.70 46.67
CA GLU A 193 15.91 -39.29 47.53
C GLU A 193 15.32 -39.87 48.82
N LYS A 194 14.45 -39.13 49.51
CA LYS A 194 13.72 -39.65 50.69
C LYS A 194 12.86 -40.85 50.34
N ARG A 195 12.17 -40.82 49.20
CA ARG A 195 11.36 -41.96 48.72
C ARG A 195 12.25 -43.17 48.48
N ARG A 196 13.40 -42.99 47.85
CA ARG A 196 14.36 -44.07 47.59
C ARG A 196 14.91 -44.67 48.88
N GLN A 197 15.29 -43.84 49.85
CA GLN A 197 15.72 -44.29 51.18
C GLN A 197 14.65 -45.13 51.87
N LEU A 198 13.39 -44.67 51.86
CA LEU A 198 12.28 -45.43 52.45
C LEU A 198 12.05 -46.79 51.76
N LEU A 199 12.23 -46.88 50.44
CA LEU A 199 12.12 -48.13 49.70
C LEU A 199 13.30 -49.08 49.99
N GLU A 200 14.51 -48.56 50.13
CA GLU A 200 15.70 -49.34 50.53
C GLU A 200 15.54 -49.87 51.96
N ASP A 201 15.09 -49.04 52.91
CA ASP A 201 14.78 -49.46 54.29
C ASP A 201 13.68 -50.54 54.35
N ALA A 202 12.65 -50.41 53.49
CA ALA A 202 11.60 -51.42 53.38
C ALA A 202 12.17 -52.74 52.86
N ARG A 203 13.06 -52.68 51.87
CA ARG A 203 13.73 -53.86 51.31
C ARG A 203 14.55 -54.57 52.38
N ASP A 204 15.29 -53.84 53.21
CA ASP A 204 16.09 -54.43 54.29
C ASP A 204 15.21 -55.09 55.35
N LYS A 205 14.04 -54.50 55.67
CA LYS A 205 13.11 -55.05 56.67
C LYS A 205 12.30 -56.26 56.15
N PHE A 206 11.90 -56.26 54.88
CA PHE A 206 11.03 -57.30 54.30
C PHE A 206 11.77 -58.35 53.46
N GLY A 207 12.98 -58.07 52.98
CA GLY A 207 13.82 -58.97 52.19
C GLY A 207 13.52 -59.00 50.68
N TYR A 208 12.58 -58.21 50.17
CA TYR A 208 12.21 -58.13 48.75
C TYR A 208 11.77 -56.70 48.37
N TYR A 209 11.63 -56.42 47.07
CA TYR A 209 11.15 -55.11 46.58
C TYR A 209 9.65 -54.97 46.82
N VAL A 210 9.25 -53.90 47.52
CA VAL A 210 7.86 -53.62 47.93
C VAL A 210 7.32 -52.44 47.13
N ASP A 211 6.05 -52.50 46.70
CA ASP A 211 5.38 -51.38 46.03
C ASP A 211 5.00 -50.31 47.07
N HIS A 212 5.09 -49.05 46.68
CA HIS A 212 4.68 -47.91 47.51
C HIS A 212 3.19 -47.92 47.88
N ARG A 213 2.35 -48.71 47.18
CA ARG A 213 0.90 -48.85 47.48
C ARG A 213 0.59 -49.95 48.50
N ASP A 214 1.55 -50.79 48.86
CA ASP A 214 1.28 -51.95 49.71
C ASP A 214 0.94 -51.55 51.14
N GLN A 215 -0.08 -52.19 51.72
CA GLN A 215 -0.52 -51.93 53.09
C GLN A 215 0.59 -52.13 54.14
N LYS A 216 1.51 -53.06 53.89
CA LYS A 216 2.67 -53.32 54.77
C LYS A 216 3.68 -52.18 54.75
N PHE A 217 3.90 -51.58 53.58
CA PHE A 217 4.79 -50.43 53.42
C PHE A 217 4.20 -49.19 54.10
N LEU A 218 2.89 -48.94 53.93
CA LEU A 218 2.19 -47.83 54.56
C LEU A 218 2.29 -47.87 56.10
N LYS A 219 2.07 -49.04 56.71
CA LYS A 219 2.23 -49.22 58.17
C LYS A 219 3.65 -48.93 58.65
N MET A 220 4.66 -49.39 57.91
CA MET A 220 6.07 -49.13 58.25
C MET A 220 6.41 -47.63 58.16
N VAL A 221 5.89 -46.94 57.16
CA VAL A 221 6.06 -45.49 57.02
C VAL A 221 5.38 -44.73 58.17
N GLU A 222 4.18 -45.17 58.60
CA GLU A 222 3.48 -44.60 59.76
C GLU A 222 4.29 -44.77 61.05
N GLU A 223 4.80 -45.98 61.34
CA GLU A 223 5.68 -46.26 62.48
C GLU A 223 6.89 -45.32 62.49
N LYS A 224 7.60 -45.20 61.36
CA LYS A 224 8.75 -44.28 61.23
C LYS A 224 8.39 -42.83 61.47
N GLN A 225 7.24 -42.37 60.97
CA GLN A 225 6.79 -40.99 61.19
C GLN A 225 6.44 -40.72 62.65
N GLU A 226 5.87 -41.69 63.36
CA GLU A 226 5.58 -41.57 64.79
C GLU A 226 6.85 -41.51 65.63
N GLU A 227 7.83 -42.37 65.34
CA GLU A 227 9.15 -42.35 65.96
C GLU A 227 9.86 -41.00 65.74
N GLU A 228 9.86 -40.47 64.52
CA GLU A 228 10.42 -39.14 64.22
C GLU A 228 9.70 -38.01 64.97
N LYS A 229 8.36 -38.08 65.06
CA LYS A 229 7.56 -37.07 65.79
C LYS A 229 7.89 -37.11 67.28
N LEU A 230 8.04 -38.29 67.87
CA LEU A 230 8.42 -38.46 69.27
C LEU A 230 9.85 -37.95 69.53
N ALA A 231 10.79 -38.25 68.63
CA ALA A 231 12.17 -37.76 68.71
C ALA A 231 12.25 -36.22 68.59
N LYS A 232 11.50 -35.62 67.67
CA LYS A 232 11.40 -34.14 67.51
C LYS A 232 10.78 -33.46 68.73
N LYS A 233 9.82 -34.10 69.40
CA LYS A 233 9.22 -33.61 70.65
C LYS A 233 10.21 -33.71 71.83
N ALA A 234 10.99 -34.79 71.90
CA ALA A 234 11.99 -34.98 72.95
C ALA A 234 13.17 -34.00 72.84
N THR A 235 13.63 -33.70 71.62
CA THR A 235 14.70 -32.70 71.39
C THR A 235 14.23 -31.27 71.66
N LYS A 236 12.97 -30.94 71.36
CA LYS A 236 12.36 -29.65 71.73
C LYS A 236 12.16 -29.46 73.24
N LYS A 237 12.06 -30.54 74.03
CA LYS A 237 11.93 -30.47 75.50
C LYS A 237 13.29 -30.36 76.23
N LYS A 238 14.39 -30.69 75.57
CA LYS A 238 15.76 -30.61 76.10
C LYS A 238 16.47 -29.29 75.75
N LYS A 239 15.82 -28.42 74.99
CA LYS A 239 16.32 -27.12 74.55
C LYS A 239 15.44 -26.03 75.13
#